data_AF-A0A3C0WA18-F1
#
_entry.id   AF-A0A3C0WA18-F1
#
_cell.length_a   1.000
_cell.length_b   1.000
_cell.length_c   1.000
_cell.angle_alpha   90.00
_cell.angle_beta   90.00
_cell.angle_gamma   90.00
#
_symmetry.space_group_name_H-M   'P 1'
#
loop_
_entity.id
_entity.type
_entity.pdbx_description
1 polymer ?
#
loop_
_entity_poly.entity_id
_entity_poly.type
_entity_poly.pdbx_seq_one_letter_code
_entity_poly.pdbx_strand_id
1 'polypeptide(L)'
;STCMFYTGIDPWTMQPVFVPTDPYEKKLQRTLLQYWKPENRRLVIEALVRAGREDLIGHGPDCLVQPDREYLISRRAAGQGGPDPK
;
A
#
# COMPACT_ATOMS: atom_id res chain seq x y z
N SER A 1 11.68 -11.35 -19.83
CA SER A 1 12.39 -11.96 -18.68
C SER A 1 11.37 -12.58 -17.73
N THR A 2 11.01 -13.85 -17.94
CA THR A 2 10.04 -14.60 -17.13
C THR A 2 10.71 -15.49 -16.06
N CYS A 3 12.01 -15.77 -16.22
CA CYS A 3 12.77 -16.64 -15.31
C CYS A 3 12.77 -16.10 -13.87
N MET A 4 13.07 -14.82 -13.65
CA MET A 4 13.09 -14.19 -12.32
C MET A 4 11.77 -14.31 -11.54
N PHE A 5 10.64 -14.23 -12.25
CA PHE A 5 9.32 -14.35 -11.62
C PHE A 5 9.01 -15.79 -11.20
N TYR A 6 9.56 -16.77 -11.92
CA TYR A 6 9.35 -18.19 -11.66
C TYR A 6 10.35 -18.74 -10.63
N THR A 7 11.61 -18.31 -10.69
CA THR A 7 12.67 -18.77 -9.79
C THR A 7 12.79 -17.92 -8.53
N GLY A 8 12.28 -16.69 -8.53
CA GLY A 8 12.48 -15.74 -7.43
C GLY A 8 13.94 -15.36 -7.24
N ILE A 9 14.78 -15.54 -8.26
CA ILE A 9 16.23 -15.32 -8.18
C ILE A 9 16.63 -14.35 -9.30
N ASP A 10 17.44 -13.35 -8.94
CA ASP A 10 18.07 -12.48 -9.92
C ASP A 10 19.21 -13.23 -10.63
N PRO A 11 19.17 -13.38 -11.97
CA PRO A 11 20.17 -14.14 -12.74
C PRO A 11 21.58 -13.53 -12.69
N TRP A 12 21.71 -12.27 -12.29
CA TRP A 12 23.02 -11.60 -12.21
C TRP A 12 23.65 -11.70 -10.83
N THR A 13 22.85 -11.61 -9.78
CA THR A 13 23.34 -11.58 -8.40
C THR A 13 23.15 -12.90 -7.66
N MET A 14 22.36 -13.82 -8.23
CA MET A 14 21.92 -15.07 -7.60
C MET A 14 21.21 -14.85 -6.26
N GLN A 15 20.76 -13.62 -5.98
CA GLN A 15 20.07 -13.27 -4.76
C GLN A 15 18.56 -13.54 -4.89
N PRO A 16 17.90 -13.95 -3.79
CA PRO A 16 16.46 -14.09 -3.77
C PRO A 16 15.80 -12.72 -3.90
N VAL A 17 14.96 -12.56 -4.92
CA VAL A 17 14.11 -11.39 -5.14
C VAL A 17 12.73 -11.71 -4.60
N PHE A 18 12.19 -10.81 -3.79
CA PHE A 18 10.81 -10.95 -3.31
C PHE A 18 9.84 -10.82 -4.50
N VAL A 19 9.30 -11.96 -4.92
CA VAL A 19 8.22 -12.03 -5.90
C VAL A 19 6.95 -12.37 -5.12
N PRO A 20 5.98 -11.45 -4.99
CA PRO A 20 4.70 -11.78 -4.38
C PRO A 20 4.07 -12.92 -5.19
N THR A 21 3.78 -14.05 -4.56
CA THR A 21 3.14 -15.19 -5.22
C THR A 21 1.63 -15.03 -5.22
N ASP A 22 1.10 -14.40 -4.16
CA ASP A 22 -0.33 -14.24 -3.94
C ASP A 22 -0.96 -13.19 -4.90
N PRO A 23 -2.09 -13.52 -5.57
CA PRO A 23 -2.82 -12.59 -6.42
C PRO A 23 -3.24 -11.30 -5.72
N TYR A 24 -3.53 -11.37 -4.42
CA TYR A 24 -3.95 -10.24 -3.61
C TYR A 24 -2.82 -9.24 -3.40
N GLU A 25 -1.62 -9.71 -3.07
CA GLU A 25 -0.45 -8.84 -2.90
C GLU A 25 -0.08 -8.14 -4.21
N LYS A 26 -0.13 -8.86 -5.34
CA LYS A 26 0.05 -8.26 -6.67
C LYS A 26 -0.99 -7.18 -6.95
N LYS A 27 -2.24 -7.42 -6.55
CA LYS A 27 -3.32 -6.43 -6.69
C LYS A 27 -3.00 -5.19 -5.88
N LEU A 28 -2.59 -5.31 -4.62
CA LEU A 28 -2.22 -4.17 -3.77
C LEU A 28 -1.07 -3.35 -4.38
N GLN A 29 0.00 -4.01 -4.84
CA GLN A 29 1.12 -3.33 -5.51
C GLN A 29 0.68 -2.60 -6.78
N ARG A 30 -0.15 -3.25 -7.62
CA ARG A 30 -0.71 -2.63 -8.83
C ARG A 30 -1.63 -1.45 -8.49
N THR A 31 -2.30 -1.50 -7.34
CA THR A 31 -3.22 -0.45 -6.91
C THR A 31 -2.47 0.82 -6.53
N LEU A 32 -1.30 0.71 -5.89
CA LEU A 32 -0.43 1.86 -5.60
C LEU A 32 -0.02 2.63 -6.86
N LEU A 33 0.22 1.92 -7.97
CA LEU A 33 0.51 2.53 -9.27
C LEU A 33 -0.70 3.26 -9.87
N GLN A 34 -1.91 3.02 -9.39
CA GLN A 34 -3.16 3.60 -9.89
C GLN A 34 -3.88 4.37 -8.78
N TYR A 35 -3.13 5.02 -7.88
CA TYR A 35 -3.67 5.65 -6.67
C TYR A 35 -4.74 6.72 -6.95
N TRP A 36 -4.67 7.40 -8.10
CA TRP A 36 -5.62 8.43 -8.51
C TRP A 36 -7.01 7.88 -8.87
N LYS A 37 -7.15 6.57 -9.08
CA LYS A 37 -8.43 5.95 -9.42
C LYS A 37 -9.29 5.80 -8.17
N PRO A 38 -10.51 6.37 -8.14
CA PRO A 38 -11.35 6.34 -6.95
C PRO A 38 -11.84 4.93 -6.59
N GLU A 39 -11.98 4.03 -7.58
CA GLU A 39 -12.41 2.64 -7.35
C GLU A 39 -11.38 1.85 -6.53
N ASN A 40 -10.12 2.24 -6.67
CA ASN A 40 -8.97 1.59 -6.05
C ASN A 40 -8.67 2.15 -4.65
N ARG A 41 -9.32 3.24 -4.24
CA ARG A 41 -9.00 4.01 -3.03
C ARG A 41 -8.86 3.14 -1.78
N ARG A 42 -9.80 2.20 -1.58
CA ARG A 42 -9.79 1.29 -0.42
C ARG A 42 -8.58 0.34 -0.42
N LEU A 43 -8.24 -0.19 -1.59
CA LEU A 43 -7.08 -1.07 -1.77
C LEU A 43 -5.77 -0.29 -1.59
N VAL A 44 -5.73 0.99 -1.99
CA VAL A 44 -4.58 1.87 -1.75
C VAL A 44 -4.38 2.09 -0.26
N ILE A 45 -5.45 2.43 0.46
CA ILE A 45 -5.41 2.62 1.93
C ILE A 45 -4.89 1.35 2.60
N GLU A 46 -5.41 0.18 2.24
CA GLU A 46 -4.93 -1.08 2.81
C GLU A 46 -3.46 -1.36 2.48
N ALA A 47 -3.04 -1.10 1.23
CA ALA A 47 -1.65 -1.26 0.83
C ALA A 47 -0.72 -0.32 1.62
N LEU A 48 -1.13 0.94 1.84
CA LEU A 48 -0.37 1.93 2.61
C LEU A 48 -0.29 1.57 4.10
N VAL A 49 -1.39 1.08 4.70
CA VAL A 49 -1.41 0.59 6.08
C VAL A 49 -0.47 -0.60 6.25
N ARG A 50 -0.50 -1.56 5.32
CA ARG A 50 0.45 -2.70 5.34
C ARG A 50 1.90 -2.28 5.14
N ALA A 51 2.13 -1.25 4.34
CA ALA A 51 3.45 -0.67 4.14
C ALA A 51 3.90 0.21 5.31
N GLY A 52 3.04 0.47 6.31
CA GLY A 52 3.33 1.37 7.43
C GLY A 52 3.44 2.85 7.03
N ARG A 53 2.95 3.22 5.85
CA ARG A 53 3.01 4.58 5.28
C ARG A 53 1.67 5.29 5.37
N GLU A 54 1.11 5.30 6.58
CA GLU A 54 -0.14 6.00 6.88
C GLU A 54 -0.01 7.53 6.88
N ASP A 55 1.22 8.05 6.80
CA ASP A 55 1.55 9.46 6.60
C ASP A 55 0.98 10.00 5.27
N LEU A 56 0.84 9.13 4.27
CA LEU A 56 0.35 9.49 2.94
C LEU A 56 -1.19 9.46 2.83
N ILE A 57 -1.89 9.14 3.93
CA ILE A 57 -3.36 9.07 3.99
C ILE A 57 -3.89 10.33 4.69
N GLY A 58 -4.54 11.20 3.94
CA GLY A 58 -5.03 12.47 4.48
C GLY A 58 -5.69 13.37 3.44
N HIS A 59 -6.01 14.60 3.85
CA HIS A 59 -6.63 15.62 3.01
C HIS A 59 -5.64 16.68 2.52
N GLY A 60 -4.36 16.55 2.86
CA GLY A 60 -3.31 17.51 2.51
C GLY A 60 -2.80 17.35 1.07
N PRO A 61 -2.05 18.34 0.56
CA PRO A 61 -1.44 18.29 -0.77
C PRO A 61 -0.36 17.20 -0.88
N ASP A 62 0.27 16.81 0.23
CA ASP A 62 1.30 15.76 0.29
C ASP A 62 0.72 14.34 0.46
N CYS A 63 -0.60 14.20 0.52
CA CYS A 63 -1.28 12.92 0.69
C CYS A 63 -1.64 12.30 -0.67
N LEU A 64 -1.43 10.99 -0.81
CA LEU A 64 -1.78 10.25 -2.03
C LEU A 64 -3.26 9.93 -2.12
N VAL A 65 -3.90 9.72 -0.97
CA VAL A 65 -5.27 9.20 -0.90
C VAL A 65 -6.04 9.79 0.26
N GLN A 66 -7.31 10.11 0.02
CA GLN A 66 -8.21 10.56 1.07
C GLN A 66 -8.65 9.37 1.94
N PRO A 67 -8.72 9.55 3.27
CA PRO A 67 -9.19 8.51 4.18
C PRO A 67 -10.65 8.16 3.88
N ASP A 68 -10.96 6.86 3.83
CA ASP A 68 -12.34 6.42 3.70
C ASP A 68 -13.03 6.32 5.08
N ARG A 69 -14.35 6.22 5.07
CA ARG A 69 -15.13 6.15 6.32
C ARG A 69 -14.73 4.95 7.17
N GLU A 70 -14.37 3.83 6.56
CA GLU A 70 -14.05 2.59 7.24
C GLU A 70 -12.68 2.67 7.95
N TYR A 71 -11.70 3.28 7.29
CA TYR A 71 -10.40 3.64 7.83
C TYR A 71 -10.51 4.63 8.99
N LEU A 72 -11.39 5.63 8.88
CA LEU A 72 -11.64 6.55 10.00
C LEU A 72 -12.26 5.83 11.20
N ILE A 73 -13.18 4.89 10.97
CA ILE A 73 -13.78 4.07 12.04
C ILE A 73 -12.72 3.16 12.67
N SER A 74 -11.92 2.46 11.87
CA SER A 74 -10.88 1.56 12.38
C SER A 74 -9.79 2.33 13.13
N ARG A 75 -9.36 3.49 12.63
CA ARG A 75 -8.41 4.39 13.32
C ARG A 75 -9.00 4.91 14.63
N ARG A 76 -10.28 5.31 14.64
CA ARG A 76 -10.96 5.75 15.86
C ARG A 76 -11.08 4.65 16.91
N ALA A 77 -11.30 3.41 16.48
CA ALA A 77 -11.31 2.24 17.34
C ALA A 77 -9.88 1.86 17.83
N ALA A 78 -8.85 2.15 17.05
CA ALA A 78 -7.46 1.83 17.33
C ALA A 78 -6.70 2.86 18.21
N GLY A 79 -7.13 4.14 18.28
CA GLY A 79 -6.52 5.13 19.19
C GLY A 79 -7.11 6.54 19.03
N GLN A 80 -7.66 7.17 20.08
CA GLN A 80 -6.91 8.08 20.97
C GLN A 80 -5.39 7.86 20.91
N GLY A 81 -4.67 8.71 20.16
CA GLY A 81 -3.20 8.80 20.21
C GLY A 81 -2.53 8.93 18.84
N GLY A 82 -2.30 10.17 18.40
CA GLY A 82 -1.39 10.48 17.27
C GLY A 82 -1.68 11.85 16.64
N PRO A 83 -0.65 12.69 16.41
CA PRO A 83 -0.71 14.13 16.69
C PRO A 83 -1.34 14.96 15.57
N ASP A 84 -1.90 16.09 15.99
CA ASP A 84 -2.30 17.20 15.15
C ASP A 84 -1.17 17.63 14.21
N PRO A 85 -1.45 17.91 12.93
CA PRO A 85 -0.47 18.56 12.07
C PRO A 85 -0.31 20.01 12.55
N LYS A 86 0.93 20.38 12.88
CA LYS A 86 1.34 21.78 13.10
C LYS A 86 1.14 22.63 11.85
#